data_AF-A0A923DJW1-F1
#
_entry.id   AF-A0A923DJW1-F1
#
_cell.length_a   1.000
_cell.length_b   1.000
_cell.length_c   1.000
_cell.angle_alpha   90.00
_cell.angle_beta   90.00
_cell.angle_gamma   90.00
#
_symmetry.space_group_name_H-M   'P 1'
#
loop_
_entity.id
_entity.type
_entity.pdbx_description
1 polymer ?
#
loop_
_entity_poly.entity_id
_entity_poly.type
_entity_poly.pdbx_seq_one_letter_code
_entity_poly.pdbx_strand_id
1 'polypeptide(L)'
;LTMEQAPPHYYGIIILDAFSSDSIPVHLLTKEAVRLYFSKLTKDGVLLVHITNRYVNLAPVMAKIAEENGFAARLCDDEEDYEIGKDGSTWVLLAQSEKDFGGLSRKSDWTKIESKKVVNVWTDDFSNILSVFKW
;
A
#
# COMPACT_ATOMS: atom_id res chain seq x y z
N LEU A 1 -18.11 -8.14 -6.41
CA LEU A 1 -17.72 -8.68 -5.09
C LEU A 1 -17.28 -7.49 -4.24
N THR A 2 -17.91 -7.27 -3.09
CA THR A 2 -17.46 -6.28 -2.11
C THR A 2 -16.54 -6.97 -1.10
N MET A 3 -15.40 -6.36 -0.79
CA MET A 3 -14.44 -6.92 0.18
C MET A 3 -15.06 -7.16 1.56
N GLU A 4 -16.09 -6.40 1.93
CA GLU A 4 -16.86 -6.61 3.16
C GLU A 4 -17.48 -8.00 3.26
N GLN A 5 -18.01 -8.54 2.16
CA GLN A 5 -18.65 -9.85 2.10
C GLN A 5 -17.65 -11.00 2.00
N ALA A 6 -16.37 -10.70 1.78
CA ALA A 6 -15.36 -11.73 1.67
C ALA A 6 -15.14 -12.43 3.02
N PRO A 7 -14.82 -13.74 3.03
CA PRO A 7 -14.60 -14.47 4.27
C PRO A 7 -13.43 -13.88 5.08
N PRO A 8 -13.54 -13.81 6.42
CA PRO A 8 -12.42 -13.37 7.26
C PRO A 8 -11.28 -14.40 7.20
N HIS A 9 -10.05 -13.92 7.30
CA HIS A 9 -8.84 -14.75 7.38
C HIS A 9 -8.65 -15.81 6.30
N TYR A 10 -9.02 -15.47 5.06
CA TYR A 10 -9.04 -16.42 3.95
C TYR A 10 -7.90 -16.21 2.95
N TYR A 11 -7.54 -14.95 2.68
CA TYR A 11 -6.58 -14.64 1.62
C TYR A 11 -5.15 -14.62 2.16
N GLY A 12 -4.23 -15.35 1.53
CA GLY A 12 -2.81 -15.20 1.82
C GLY A 12 -2.20 -13.92 1.23
N ILE A 13 -2.78 -13.42 0.14
CA ILE A 13 -2.35 -12.18 -0.52
C ILE A 13 -3.58 -11.41 -0.99
N ILE A 14 -3.57 -10.09 -0.78
CA ILE A 14 -4.48 -9.14 -1.44
C ILE A 14 -3.61 -8.18 -2.24
N ILE A 15 -3.94 -7.98 -3.52
CA ILE A 15 -3.25 -7.03 -4.40
C ILE A 15 -4.25 -5.93 -4.79
N LEU A 16 -3.88 -4.69 -4.52
CA LEU A 16 -4.64 -3.50 -4.90
C LEU A 16 -3.94 -2.80 -6.06
N ASP A 17 -4.53 -2.91 -7.24
CA ASP A 17 -4.10 -2.21 -8.45
C ASP A 17 -5.23 -1.32 -8.98
N ALA A 18 -5.44 -0.20 -8.30
CA ALA A 18 -6.49 0.75 -8.63
C ALA A 18 -5.96 2.19 -8.87
N PHE A 19 -4.64 2.37 -8.90
CA PHE A 19 -3.99 3.68 -8.86
C PHE A 19 -3.32 4.10 -10.18
N SER A 20 -3.42 3.25 -11.21
CA SER A 20 -2.86 3.46 -12.55
C SER A 20 -3.63 4.48 -13.42
N SER A 21 -4.71 5.10 -12.90
CA SER A 21 -5.51 6.11 -13.61
C SER A 21 -5.48 7.48 -12.93
N ASP A 22 -5.93 8.53 -13.64
CA ASP A 22 -5.98 9.92 -13.14
C ASP A 22 -6.91 10.11 -11.92
N SER A 23 -7.78 9.15 -11.62
CA SER A 23 -8.61 9.15 -10.41
C SER A 23 -7.95 8.32 -9.32
N ILE A 24 -7.56 8.97 -8.21
CA ILE A 24 -7.03 8.29 -7.03
C ILE A 24 -8.23 7.86 -6.17
N PRO A 25 -8.52 6.56 -6.02
CA PRO A 25 -9.59 6.08 -5.17
C PRO A 25 -9.14 6.14 -3.70
N VAL A 26 -9.10 7.34 -3.15
CA VAL A 26 -8.61 7.67 -1.80
C VAL A 26 -9.24 6.78 -0.72
N HIS A 27 -10.52 6.46 -0.85
CA HIS A 27 -11.27 5.58 0.07
C HIS A 27 -10.73 4.14 0.14
N LEU A 28 -9.86 3.72 -0.79
CA LEU A 28 -9.20 2.41 -0.74
C LEU A 28 -7.88 2.45 0.06
N LEU A 29 -7.37 3.64 0.37
CA LEU A 29 -6.11 3.87 1.11
C LEU A 29 -6.34 4.53 2.46
N THR A 30 -7.50 4.31 3.06
CA THR A 30 -7.79 4.79 4.41
C THR A 30 -7.36 3.75 5.43
N LYS A 31 -7.20 4.19 6.66
CA LYS A 31 -6.96 3.31 7.80
C LYS A 31 -8.04 2.22 7.93
N GLU A 32 -9.30 2.60 7.72
CA GLU A 32 -10.45 1.70 7.78
C GLU A 32 -10.39 0.65 6.67
N ALA A 33 -10.14 1.07 5.42
CA ALA A 33 -9.98 0.17 4.30
C ALA A 33 -8.81 -0.81 4.51
N VAL A 34 -7.65 -0.33 4.94
CA VAL A 34 -6.50 -1.19 5.21
C VAL A 34 -6.82 -2.20 6.32
N ARG A 35 -7.47 -1.78 7.41
CA ARG A 35 -7.91 -2.71 8.46
C ARG A 35 -8.92 -3.74 7.94
N LEU A 36 -9.83 -3.34 7.04
CA LEU A 36 -10.75 -4.26 6.39
C LEU A 36 -9.97 -5.31 5.60
N TYR A 37 -8.99 -4.93 4.78
CA TYR A 37 -8.18 -5.90 4.03
C TYR A 37 -7.45 -6.87 4.97
N PHE A 38 -6.84 -6.36 6.04
CA PHE A 38 -6.18 -7.20 7.05
C PHE A 38 -7.13 -8.14 7.79
N SER A 39 -8.41 -7.79 7.95
CA SER A 39 -9.42 -8.72 8.51
C SER A 39 -9.72 -9.90 7.57
N LYS A 40 -9.48 -9.73 6.26
CA LYS A 40 -9.68 -10.77 5.24
C LYS A 40 -8.40 -11.56 4.97
N LEU A 41 -7.24 -11.03 5.35
CA LEU A 41 -5.96 -11.73 5.26
C LEU A 41 -5.80 -12.80 6.33
N THR A 42 -5.12 -13.89 5.97
CA THR A 42 -4.59 -14.85 6.93
C THR A 42 -3.60 -14.16 7.88
N LYS A 43 -3.26 -14.82 8.99
CA LYS A 43 -2.35 -14.26 10.01
C LYS A 43 -0.98 -13.87 9.46
N ASP A 44 -0.50 -14.61 8.47
CA ASP A 44 0.75 -14.45 7.73
C ASP A 44 0.53 -13.83 6.34
N GLY A 45 -0.67 -13.33 6.07
CA GLY A 45 -1.03 -12.76 4.78
C GLY A 45 -0.42 -11.39 4.56
N VAL A 46 -0.24 -11.04 3.29
CA VAL A 46 0.36 -9.76 2.87
C VAL A 46 -0.59 -8.95 2.00
N LEU A 47 -0.55 -7.64 2.17
CA LEU A 47 -1.23 -6.68 1.32
C LEU A 47 -0.20 -6.00 0.42
N LEU A 48 -0.42 -6.05 -0.88
CA LEU A 48 0.41 -5.40 -1.89
C LEU A 48 -0.40 -4.29 -2.55
N VAL A 49 0.11 -3.05 -2.54
CA VAL A 49 -0.61 -1.88 -3.03
C VAL A 49 0.23 -1.21 -4.11
N HIS A 50 -0.29 -1.17 -5.33
CA HIS A 50 0.28 -0.35 -6.39
C HIS A 50 -0.01 1.11 -6.08
N ILE A 51 0.99 1.97 -6.01
CA ILE A 51 0.79 3.39 -5.68
C ILE A 51 1.40 4.35 -6.72
N THR A 52 1.72 3.84 -7.91
CA THR A 52 2.23 4.65 -9.01
C THR A 52 1.21 5.70 -9.38
N ASN A 53 1.59 6.97 -9.22
CA ASN A 53 0.75 8.08 -9.65
C ASN A 53 1.62 9.28 -10.05
N ARG A 54 1.23 9.92 -11.15
CA ARG A 54 1.93 11.09 -11.71
C ARG A 54 1.79 12.33 -10.83
N TYR A 55 0.67 12.45 -10.12
CA TYR A 55 0.27 13.69 -9.43
C TYR A 55 0.44 13.60 -7.91
N VAL A 56 0.51 12.40 -7.33
CA VAL A 56 0.61 12.24 -5.88
C VAL A 56 1.66 11.24 -5.44
N ASN A 57 2.21 11.45 -4.25
CA ASN A 57 3.09 10.53 -3.54
C ASN A 57 2.36 9.89 -2.36
N LEU A 58 1.86 8.67 -2.55
CA LEU A 58 1.06 7.97 -1.55
C LEU A 58 1.90 7.15 -0.56
N ALA A 59 3.21 7.00 -0.80
CA ALA A 59 4.08 6.23 0.10
C ALA A 59 4.05 6.73 1.56
N PRO A 60 4.07 8.06 1.85
CA PRO A 60 3.95 8.57 3.22
C PRO A 60 2.60 8.25 3.87
N VAL A 61 1.50 8.19 3.11
CA VAL A 61 0.17 7.84 3.62
C VAL A 61 0.17 6.38 4.06
N MET A 62 0.68 5.48 3.21
CA MET A 62 0.80 4.06 3.54
C MET A 62 1.73 3.83 4.73
N ALA A 63 2.83 4.58 4.82
CA ALA A 63 3.74 4.55 5.98
C ALA A 63 3.00 4.89 7.28
N LYS A 64 2.19 5.95 7.23
CA LYS A 64 1.46 6.44 8.40
C LYS A 64 0.39 5.46 8.84
N ILE A 65 -0.34 4.86 7.90
CA ILE A 65 -1.33 3.82 8.19
C ILE A 65 -0.66 2.59 8.78
N ALA A 66 0.50 2.18 8.24
CA ALA A 66 1.25 1.06 8.79
C ALA A 66 1.70 1.33 10.24
N GLU A 67 2.29 2.50 10.48
CA GLU A 67 2.72 2.94 11.81
C GLU A 67 1.57 2.92 12.83
N GLU A 68 0.42 3.51 12.50
CA GLU A 68 -0.72 3.59 13.43
C GLU A 68 -1.37 2.24 13.74
N ASN A 69 -1.28 1.28 12.83
CA ASN A 69 -1.84 -0.05 13.03
C ASN A 69 -0.79 -1.07 13.52
N GLY A 70 0.48 -0.66 13.66
CA GLY A 70 1.57 -1.55 14.06
C GLY A 70 1.98 -2.56 12.98
N PHE A 71 1.69 -2.27 11.70
CA PHE A 71 2.07 -3.11 10.58
C PHE A 71 3.49 -2.83 10.11
N ALA A 72 4.14 -3.84 9.54
CA ALA A 72 5.38 -3.66 8.79
C ALA A 72 5.07 -3.15 7.37
N ALA A 73 5.89 -2.23 6.87
CA ALA A 73 5.77 -1.68 5.52
C ALA A 73 7.11 -1.66 4.77
N ARG A 74 7.06 -1.95 3.46
CA ARG A 74 8.19 -1.83 2.53
C ARG A 74 7.75 -1.17 1.23
N LEU A 75 8.64 -0.40 0.61
CA LEU A 75 8.48 0.19 -0.72
C LEU A 75 9.36 -0.53 -1.71
N CYS A 76 8.86 -0.77 -2.91
CA CYS A 76 9.67 -1.13 -4.06
C CYS A 76 9.35 -0.13 -5.16
N ASP A 77 10.36 0.56 -5.65
CA ASP A 77 10.30 1.27 -6.92
C ASP A 77 10.85 0.30 -7.98
N ASP A 78 9.95 -0.24 -8.78
CA ASP A 78 10.28 -1.15 -9.88
C ASP A 78 10.57 -0.31 -11.13
N GLU A 79 11.83 -0.32 -11.56
CA GLU A 79 12.31 0.53 -12.64
C GLU A 79 11.68 0.17 -13.99
N GLU A 80 11.55 1.18 -14.84
CA GLU A 80 11.17 1.01 -16.24
C GLU A 80 12.24 0.23 -17.01
N ASP A 81 11.80 -0.61 -17.95
CA ASP A 81 12.68 -1.35 -18.84
C ASP A 81 12.09 -1.30 -20.25
N TYR A 82 12.60 -0.36 -21.04
CA TYR A 82 12.13 -0.10 -22.40
C TYR A 82 12.45 -1.24 -23.38
N GLU A 83 13.46 -2.08 -23.10
CA GLU A 83 13.79 -3.20 -23.99
C GLU A 83 12.70 -4.27 -23.98
N ILE A 84 11.99 -4.40 -22.85
CA ILE A 84 10.88 -5.34 -22.67
C ILE A 84 9.51 -4.64 -22.62
N GLY A 85 9.45 -3.33 -22.85
CA GLY A 85 8.21 -2.55 -22.82
C GLY A 85 7.56 -2.44 -21.45
N LYS A 86 8.36 -2.38 -20.38
CA LYS A 86 7.90 -2.29 -19.00
C LYS A 86 7.93 -0.84 -18.52
N ASP A 87 6.77 -0.34 -18.11
CA ASP A 87 6.66 0.95 -17.41
C ASP A 87 7.09 0.82 -15.95
N GLY A 88 7.69 1.88 -15.41
CA GLY A 88 8.06 1.94 -14.00
C GLY A 88 6.84 1.94 -13.07
N SER A 89 6.97 1.29 -11.91
CA SER A 89 5.89 1.24 -10.93
C SER A 89 6.39 1.27 -9.49
N THR A 90 5.65 1.94 -8.62
CA THR A 90 5.92 1.99 -7.18
C THR A 90 4.89 1.14 -6.43
N TRP A 91 5.38 0.24 -5.58
CA TRP A 91 4.58 -0.71 -4.81
C TRP A 91 4.87 -0.60 -3.32
N VAL A 92 3.82 -0.74 -2.50
CA VAL A 92 3.93 -0.86 -1.04
C VAL A 92 3.50 -2.25 -0.62
N LEU A 93 4.36 -2.94 0.13
CA LEU A 93 4.08 -4.21 0.77
C LEU A 93 3.81 -3.99 2.25
N LEU A 94 2.70 -4.53 2.75
CA LEU A 94 2.23 -4.43 4.13
C LEU A 94 2.00 -5.83 4.71
N ALA A 95 2.39 -6.04 5.96
CA ALA A 95 2.17 -7.28 6.69
C ALA A 95 2.03 -7.03 8.20
N GLN A 96 1.54 -8.02 8.95
CA GLN A 96 1.44 -7.93 10.41
C GLN A 96 2.81 -7.68 11.06
N SER A 97 3.85 -8.30 10.53
CA SER A 97 5.22 -8.08 10.98
C SER A 97 6.23 -8.39 9.87
N GLU A 98 7.48 -7.94 10.04
CA GLU A 98 8.57 -8.11 9.07
C GLU A 98 8.82 -9.56 8.65
N LYS A 99 8.63 -10.51 9.57
CA LYS A 99 8.80 -11.95 9.29
C LYS A 99 7.73 -12.50 8.34
N ASP A 100 6.58 -11.85 8.25
CA ASP A 100 5.44 -12.32 7.47
C ASP A 100 5.59 -11.96 5.98
N PHE A 101 6.57 -11.12 5.62
CA PHE A 101 6.93 -10.88 4.21
C PHE A 101 7.51 -12.13 3.52
N GLY A 102 7.97 -13.12 4.27
CA GLY A 102 8.46 -14.39 3.73
C GLY A 102 9.56 -14.21 2.68
N GLY A 103 9.36 -14.80 1.50
CA GLY A 103 10.30 -14.67 0.38
C GLY A 103 10.22 -13.35 -0.37
N LEU A 104 9.13 -12.59 -0.21
CA LEU A 104 8.90 -11.36 -0.99
C LEU A 104 9.89 -10.26 -0.63
N SER A 105 10.29 -10.18 0.65
CA SER A 105 11.31 -9.23 1.13
C SER A 105 12.74 -9.58 0.74
N ARG A 106 13.00 -10.74 0.12
CA ARG A 106 14.36 -11.16 -0.28
C ARG A 106 14.88 -10.45 -1.51
N LYS A 107 14.01 -9.80 -2.29
CA LYS A 107 14.44 -8.94 -3.40
C LYS A 107 15.09 -7.68 -2.82
N SER A 108 16.27 -7.30 -3.31
CA SER A 108 17.06 -6.16 -2.83
C SER A 108 16.33 -4.81 -2.90
N ASP A 109 15.27 -4.76 -3.68
CA ASP A 109 14.61 -3.53 -4.11
C ASP A 109 13.58 -3.04 -3.07
N TRP A 110 13.27 -3.87 -2.07
CA TRP A 110 12.36 -3.50 -0.98
C TRP A 110 13.07 -2.70 0.11
N THR A 111 12.73 -1.42 0.20
CA THR A 111 13.25 -0.50 1.21
C THR A 111 12.22 -0.23 2.31
N LYS A 112 12.67 0.05 3.53
CA LYS A 112 11.77 0.44 4.62
C LYS A 112 11.21 1.83 4.34
N ILE A 113 9.90 1.98 4.47
CA ILE A 113 9.27 3.31 4.40
C ILE A 113 9.32 3.94 5.78
N GLU A 114 9.85 5.16 5.86
CA GLU A 114 9.78 5.97 7.07
C GLU A 114 8.52 6.84 7.07
N SER A 115 7.80 6.86 8.20
CA SER A 115 6.69 7.78 8.41
C SER A 115 7.24 9.21 8.51
N LYS A 116 6.89 10.07 7.55
CA LYS A 116 7.17 11.51 7.67
C LYS A 116 6.09 12.14 8.56
N LYS A 117 6.50 12.87 9.60
CA LYS A 117 5.60 13.57 10.54
C LYS A 117 4.61 14.55 9.89
N VAL A 118 4.85 14.94 8.64
CA VAL A 118 4.10 15.99 7.93
C VAL A 118 2.77 15.48 7.34
N VAL A 119 2.56 14.16 7.26
CA VAL A 119 1.34 13.58 6.68
C VAL A 119 0.44 13.01 7.77
N ASN A 120 -0.78 13.53 7.86
CA ASN A 120 -1.83 12.95 8.70
C ASN A 120 -2.35 11.65 8.10
N VAL A 121 -2.76 10.72 8.95
CA VAL A 121 -3.41 9.48 8.51
C VAL A 121 -4.67 9.80 7.72
N TRP A 122 -4.88 9.09 6.61
CA TRP A 122 -6.12 9.18 5.86
C TRP A 122 -7.15 8.24 6.48
N THR A 123 -8.34 8.77 6.70
CA THR A 123 -9.52 8.05 7.18
C THR A 123 -10.64 8.19 6.16
N ASP A 124 -11.67 7.37 6.29
CA ASP A 124 -12.87 7.48 5.44
C ASP A 124 -13.52 8.88 5.53
N ASP A 125 -13.47 9.51 6.70
CA ASP A 125 -14.03 10.84 6.93
C ASP A 125 -13.08 11.99 6.53
N PHE A 126 -11.78 11.73 6.39
CA PHE A 126 -10.80 12.77 6.12
C PHE A 126 -9.59 12.27 5.34
N SER A 127 -9.33 12.91 4.20
CA SER A 127 -8.12 12.66 3.40
C SER A 127 -7.61 13.95 2.78
N ASN A 128 -6.34 14.29 3.06
CA ASN A 128 -5.72 15.51 2.56
C ASN A 128 -4.81 15.20 1.35
N ILE A 129 -5.38 15.23 0.15
CA ILE A 129 -4.64 14.99 -1.10
C ILE A 129 -3.58 16.07 -1.36
N LEU A 130 -3.81 17.32 -0.95
CA LEU A 130 -2.84 18.39 -1.15
C LEU A 130 -1.52 18.14 -0.41
N SER A 131 -1.56 17.41 0.70
CA SER A 131 -0.35 17.04 1.46
C SER A 131 0.58 16.07 0.73
N VAL A 132 0.10 15.41 -0.31
CA VAL A 132 0.84 14.39 -1.07
C VAL A 132 1.07 14.79 -2.53
N PHE A 133 0.69 16.00 -2.93
CA PHE A 133 0.80 16.45 -4.32
C PHE A 133 2.27 16.58 -4.77
N LYS A 134 2.57 16.11 -5.99
CA LYS A 134 3.87 16.24 -6.65
C LYS A 134 3.82 17.49 -7.55
N TRP A 135 4.73 18.44 -7.33
CA TRP A 135 4.87 19.66 -8.13
C TRP A 135 5.76 19.45 -9.34
#